data_AF-A0A6G0YGC8-F1
#
_entry.id   AF-A0A6G0YGC8-F1
#
_cell.length_a   1.000
_cell.length_b   1.000
_cell.length_c   1.000
_cell.angle_alpha   90.00
_cell.angle_beta   90.00
_cell.angle_gamma   90.00
#
_symmetry.space_group_name_H-M   'P 1'
#
loop_
_entity.id
_entity.type
_entity.pdbx_description
1 polymer ?
#
loop_
_entity_poly.entity_id
_entity_poly.type
_entity_poly.pdbx_seq_one_letter_code
_entity_poly.pdbx_strand_id
1 'polypeptide(L)'
;MLDFQLEGLKKLCELMMKLVKLHYQFQISIPRALELFVSSLLVKAGDVTMQKSARTLTLAHLKQCIYSDSRLDFLKELVKSTPDNSEECNDIADSAVTQNNQVSNNDSDDETTPKTIERRLLNGCACRLSVAEYRWLVTLPGEVSGALPSDTISRLSAVRLLLSSRRRRGQQRPAADSNRCPTAERARSATVSSTKWFGRLLATLASDDDHVRYVATCVVTETVLGCADDGDSPALLIDKLLLTITTTAAATRRSSAAAVDVLTRVLNAKSDDRPISTAGSSFCRRVGGEREGRVVIGLDAVKALLLDRLHDRWSDVVNANRDDDLPEIVWLWTAVFRSAGPARRANSDRFYSELPGLEWLLYRADTEPLVWLNAVRLLGAGMRTSGSRPTARSLAGRALAGFTRRRLLYFMDKMTSAFGRNNGRTTRALLQETVLLAMRSLRAFVADDDGCGADADTVTTVRDVVDCLDSYVKASALYETDVAFCRWSVRLMCDRDDATVECLTCALDVADAVPAARPLLDPFAGFAEMLECVQYEPEVLLDYLISDESDFLPYALRLLKTACRDALSFFRSFGTGLDDAMGLLIRLRLKMLRLHENRVFPYNVMPIAKLIQRCDELYTEIVS
;
A
#
# COMPACT_ATOMS: atom_id res chain seq x y z
N MET A 1 -20.45 -0.03 34.74
CA MET A 1 -20.26 -1.34 34.05
C MET A 1 -19.51 -1.20 32.72
N LEU A 2 -19.65 -0.07 31.99
CA LEU A 2 -18.80 0.27 30.84
C LEU A 2 -17.33 0.60 31.20
N ASP A 3 -17.06 1.11 32.41
CA ASP A 3 -15.69 1.43 32.85
C ASP A 3 -14.81 0.19 33.10
N PHE A 4 -15.40 -0.94 33.51
CA PHE A 4 -14.65 -2.17 33.78
C PHE A 4 -14.16 -2.86 32.49
N GLN A 5 -14.82 -2.60 31.35
CA GLN A 5 -14.39 -3.10 30.04
C GLN A 5 -13.29 -2.24 29.41
N LEU A 6 -13.27 -0.92 29.66
CA LEU A 6 -12.20 -0.04 29.21
C LEU A 6 -10.89 -0.26 29.99
N GLU A 7 -10.96 -0.53 31.28
CA GLU A 7 -9.77 -0.78 32.11
C GLU A 7 -9.07 -2.11 31.75
N GLY A 8 -9.86 -3.13 31.38
CA GLY A 8 -9.36 -4.41 30.87
C GLY A 8 -8.71 -4.28 29.49
N LEU A 9 -9.33 -3.52 28.57
CA LEU A 9 -8.76 -3.19 27.26
C LEU A 9 -7.50 -2.33 27.38
N LYS A 10 -7.46 -1.37 28.30
CA LYS A 10 -6.26 -0.57 28.61
C LYS A 10 -5.14 -1.43 29.18
N LYS A 11 -5.42 -2.36 30.10
CA LYS A 11 -4.42 -3.30 30.62
C LYS A 11 -3.92 -4.25 29.54
N LEU A 12 -4.80 -4.77 28.68
CA LEU A 12 -4.40 -5.59 27.53
C LEU A 12 -3.54 -4.78 26.57
N CYS A 13 -3.91 -3.54 26.27
CA CYS A 13 -3.17 -2.64 25.40
C CYS A 13 -1.83 -2.20 26.03
N GLU A 14 -1.74 -2.00 27.34
CA GLU A 14 -0.50 -1.75 28.07
C GLU A 14 0.40 -2.98 28.12
N LEU A 15 -0.16 -4.18 28.27
CA LEU A 15 0.60 -5.42 28.26
C LEU A 15 1.10 -5.74 26.84
N MET A 16 0.29 -5.46 25.81
CA MET A 16 0.68 -5.48 24.40
C MET A 16 1.72 -4.42 24.08
N MET A 17 1.60 -3.20 24.62
CA MET A 17 2.61 -2.13 24.46
C MET A 17 3.91 -2.46 25.19
N LYS A 18 3.86 -3.08 26.38
CA LYS A 18 5.04 -3.58 27.11
C LYS A 18 5.69 -4.76 26.40
N LEU A 19 4.90 -5.67 25.82
CA LEU A 19 5.37 -6.74 24.94
C LEU A 19 6.04 -6.16 23.69
N VAL A 20 5.43 -5.16 23.04
CA VAL A 20 6.00 -4.42 21.90
C VAL A 20 7.28 -3.65 22.27
N LYS A 21 7.38 -3.15 23.51
CA LYS A 21 8.58 -2.44 24.03
C LYS A 21 9.72 -3.39 24.39
N LEU A 22 9.43 -4.64 24.76
CA LEU A 22 10.40 -5.74 24.89
C LEU A 22 10.72 -6.42 23.54
N HIS A 23 9.82 -6.35 22.56
CA HIS A 23 9.92 -6.97 21.23
C HIS A 23 10.37 -6.01 20.12
N TYR A 24 11.04 -4.89 20.44
CA TYR A 24 11.61 -3.97 19.43
C TYR A 24 12.73 -4.61 18.56
N GLN A 25 12.94 -5.93 18.71
CA GLN A 25 13.87 -6.79 17.98
C GLN A 25 13.19 -7.98 17.27
N PHE A 26 11.86 -8.12 17.30
CA PHE A 26 11.15 -9.27 16.72
C PHE A 26 9.97 -8.86 15.80
N GLN A 27 9.92 -9.54 14.66
CA GLN A 27 9.13 -9.39 13.42
C GLN A 27 7.63 -8.98 13.53
N ILE A 28 7.16 -8.30 12.47
CA ILE A 28 5.85 -7.65 12.23
C ILE A 28 4.64 -8.62 12.09
N SER A 29 4.80 -9.93 12.23
CA SER A 29 3.72 -10.89 11.93
C SER A 29 2.64 -11.05 13.01
N ILE A 30 2.88 -10.70 14.27
CA ILE A 30 1.93 -10.97 15.37
C ILE A 30 0.65 -10.12 15.28
N PRO A 31 0.69 -8.79 15.08
CA PRO A 31 -0.54 -7.98 15.06
C PRO A 31 -1.47 -8.35 13.90
N ARG A 32 -0.91 -8.66 12.72
CA ARG A 32 -1.69 -9.07 11.54
C ARG A 32 -2.26 -10.47 11.71
N ALA A 33 -1.51 -11.40 12.28
CA ALA A 33 -2.00 -12.72 12.63
C ALA A 33 -3.11 -12.65 13.68
N LEU A 34 -2.98 -11.78 14.69
CA LEU A 34 -3.98 -11.57 15.73
C LEU A 34 -5.29 -10.99 15.16
N GLU A 35 -5.19 -10.01 14.25
CA GLU A 35 -6.34 -9.43 13.55
C GLU A 35 -7.08 -10.50 12.73
N LEU A 36 -6.35 -11.29 11.93
CA LEU A 36 -6.92 -12.37 11.13
C LEU A 36 -7.51 -13.48 12.02
N PHE A 37 -6.86 -13.78 13.15
CA PHE A 37 -7.33 -14.75 14.13
C PHE A 37 -8.66 -14.31 14.76
N VAL A 38 -8.75 -13.07 15.26
CA VAL A 38 -9.98 -12.52 15.86
C VAL A 38 -11.10 -12.45 14.83
N SER A 39 -10.80 -12.01 13.61
CA SER A 39 -11.76 -11.98 12.51
C SER A 39 -12.30 -13.39 12.19
N SER A 40 -11.41 -14.40 12.08
CA SER A 40 -11.81 -15.79 11.83
C SER A 40 -12.63 -16.39 12.97
N LEU A 41 -12.28 -16.10 14.22
CA LEU A 41 -13.01 -16.56 15.40
C LEU A 41 -14.42 -15.96 15.46
N LEU A 42 -14.56 -14.66 15.20
CA LEU A 42 -15.85 -13.97 15.20
C LEU A 42 -16.78 -14.43 14.07
N VAL A 43 -16.24 -14.69 12.87
CA VAL A 43 -17.03 -15.23 11.75
C VAL A 43 -17.62 -16.60 12.12
N LYS A 44 -16.79 -17.52 12.63
CA LYS A 44 -17.26 -18.86 13.04
C LYS A 44 -18.24 -18.81 14.21
N ALA A 45 -17.99 -17.98 15.21
CA ALA A 45 -18.94 -17.78 16.31
C ALA A 45 -20.25 -17.12 15.84
N GLY A 46 -20.18 -16.28 14.81
CA GLY A 46 -21.35 -15.74 14.11
C GLY A 46 -22.18 -16.83 13.42
N ASP A 47 -21.53 -17.80 12.76
CA ASP A 47 -22.24 -18.93 12.15
C ASP A 47 -22.98 -19.79 13.20
N VAL A 48 -22.37 -20.04 14.36
CA VAL A 48 -23.02 -20.72 15.49
C VAL A 48 -24.21 -19.91 16.02
N THR A 49 -24.08 -18.58 16.07
CA THR A 49 -25.15 -17.67 16.49
C THR A 49 -26.34 -17.73 15.52
N MET A 50 -26.07 -17.77 14.21
CA MET A 50 -27.09 -17.89 13.16
C MET A 50 -27.77 -19.26 13.15
N GLN A 51 -27.04 -20.35 13.39
CA GLN A 51 -27.60 -21.70 13.51
C GLN A 51 -28.61 -21.79 14.66
N LYS A 52 -28.42 -20.99 15.73
CA LYS A 52 -29.33 -20.91 16.87
C LYS A 52 -30.42 -19.85 16.73
N SER A 53 -30.57 -19.25 15.54
CA SER A 53 -31.56 -18.19 15.27
C SER A 53 -31.42 -16.96 16.18
N ALA A 54 -30.23 -16.75 16.78
CA ALA A 54 -29.97 -15.62 17.66
C ALA A 54 -29.47 -14.41 16.86
N ARG A 55 -29.84 -13.19 17.29
CA ARG A 55 -29.37 -11.94 16.68
C ARG A 55 -28.10 -11.39 17.33
N THR A 56 -27.74 -11.87 18.51
CA THR A 56 -26.63 -11.38 19.33
C THR A 56 -25.64 -12.50 19.59
N LEU A 57 -24.35 -12.24 19.33
CA LEU A 57 -23.27 -13.16 19.66
C LEU A 57 -23.00 -13.10 21.17
N THR A 58 -23.21 -14.22 21.86
CA THR A 58 -23.02 -14.34 23.32
C THR A 58 -21.78 -15.18 23.65
N LEU A 59 -21.35 -15.13 24.92
CA LEU A 59 -20.23 -15.94 25.39
C LEU A 59 -20.46 -17.43 25.17
N ALA A 60 -21.70 -17.91 25.34
CA ALA A 60 -22.07 -19.31 25.09
C ALA A 60 -21.82 -19.75 23.63
N HIS A 61 -22.09 -18.88 22.64
CA HIS A 61 -21.78 -19.16 21.23
C HIS A 61 -20.27 -19.23 20.98
N LEU A 62 -19.50 -18.36 21.64
CA LEU A 62 -18.04 -18.37 21.56
C LEU A 62 -17.45 -19.63 22.20
N LYS A 63 -17.96 -20.04 23.38
CA LYS A 63 -17.56 -21.29 24.03
C LYS A 63 -17.81 -22.47 23.10
N GLN A 64 -19.02 -22.58 22.57
CA GLN A 64 -19.38 -23.65 21.65
C GLN A 64 -18.48 -23.68 20.41
N CYS A 65 -18.18 -22.52 19.82
CA CYS A 65 -17.23 -22.40 18.70
C CYS A 65 -15.84 -22.95 19.07
N ILE A 66 -15.32 -22.58 20.25
CA ILE A 66 -14.00 -23.01 20.75
C ILE A 66 -13.97 -24.51 21.06
N TYR A 67 -15.07 -25.07 21.58
CA TYR A 67 -15.16 -26.52 21.81
C TYR A 67 -15.30 -27.33 20.53
N SER A 68 -15.86 -26.74 19.47
CA SER A 68 -16.11 -27.41 18.18
C SER A 68 -14.89 -27.45 17.23
N ASP A 69 -13.91 -26.58 17.38
CA ASP A 69 -12.73 -26.50 16.49
C ASP A 69 -11.45 -26.86 17.25
N SER A 70 -10.82 -27.97 16.88
CA SER A 70 -9.60 -28.47 17.53
C SER A 70 -8.41 -27.51 17.45
N ARG A 71 -8.41 -26.57 16.48
CA ARG A 71 -7.35 -25.55 16.37
C ARG A 71 -7.45 -24.49 17.46
N LEU A 72 -8.59 -24.40 18.16
CA LEU A 72 -8.85 -23.45 19.24
C LEU A 72 -8.66 -24.09 20.63
N ASP A 73 -8.09 -25.30 20.70
CA ASP A 73 -7.95 -26.05 21.95
C ASP A 73 -7.18 -25.29 23.04
N PHE A 74 -6.21 -24.47 22.63
CA PHE A 74 -5.45 -23.61 23.53
C PHE A 74 -6.31 -22.57 24.28
N LEU A 75 -7.52 -22.26 23.79
CA LEU A 75 -8.47 -21.36 24.46
C LEU A 75 -9.43 -22.07 25.42
N LYS A 76 -9.49 -23.41 25.41
CA LYS A 76 -10.46 -24.17 26.21
C LYS A 76 -10.27 -23.96 27.71
N GLU A 77 -9.03 -23.92 28.18
CA GLU A 77 -8.75 -23.66 29.60
C GLU A 77 -9.14 -22.24 30.02
N LEU A 78 -8.91 -21.25 29.16
CA LEU A 78 -9.29 -19.85 29.41
C LEU A 78 -10.81 -19.67 29.50
N VAL A 79 -11.57 -20.46 28.73
CA VAL A 79 -13.02 -20.36 28.63
C VAL A 79 -13.75 -21.19 29.70
N LYS A 80 -13.08 -22.19 30.30
CA LYS A 80 -13.62 -22.97 31.43
C LYS A 80 -13.85 -22.12 32.68
N SER A 81 -13.07 -21.06 32.89
CA SER A 81 -13.11 -20.23 34.11
C SER A 81 -14.17 -19.12 34.09
N THR A 82 -14.89 -18.93 32.97
CA THR A 82 -15.91 -17.87 32.86
C THR A 82 -17.32 -18.45 33.07
N PRO A 83 -18.19 -17.84 33.90
CA PRO A 83 -19.55 -18.31 34.12
C PRO A 83 -20.44 -18.12 32.88
N ASP A 84 -21.29 -19.11 32.60
CA ASP A 84 -22.28 -19.05 31.52
C ASP A 84 -23.50 -18.23 31.98
N ASN A 85 -23.53 -16.94 31.66
CA ASN A 85 -24.74 -16.15 31.81
C ASN A 85 -25.67 -16.45 30.64
N SER A 86 -26.46 -17.50 30.76
CA SER A 86 -27.54 -17.83 29.82
C SER A 86 -28.83 -18.13 30.57
N GLU A 87 -29.46 -17.09 31.11
CA GLU A 87 -30.90 -17.09 31.39
C GLU A 87 -31.43 -15.70 31.03
N GLU A 88 -31.93 -15.56 29.80
CA GLU A 88 -33.26 -14.99 29.54
C GLU A 88 -33.56 -14.98 28.04
N CYS A 89 -34.78 -15.43 27.74
CA CYS A 89 -35.51 -15.37 26.48
C CYS A 89 -35.26 -16.50 25.48
N ASN A 90 -35.91 -17.64 25.73
CA ASN A 90 -36.88 -18.19 24.78
C ASN A 90 -37.97 -19.03 25.50
N ASP A 91 -39.21 -18.78 25.05
CA ASP A 91 -40.41 -19.64 25.06
C ASP A 91 -41.29 -19.73 26.32
N ILE A 92 -42.39 -18.97 26.31
CA ILE A 92 -43.72 -19.49 26.69
C ILE A 92 -44.75 -18.97 25.68
N ALA A 93 -45.31 -19.88 24.88
CA ALA A 93 -46.50 -19.68 24.07
C ALA A 93 -47.76 -20.14 24.82
N ASP A 94 -48.84 -19.36 24.64
CA ASP A 94 -50.27 -19.68 24.64
C ASP A 94 -51.02 -20.15 25.91
N SER A 95 -51.99 -19.35 26.39
CA SER A 95 -53.41 -19.39 25.98
C SER A 95 -54.39 -18.90 27.07
N ALA A 96 -55.23 -17.91 26.72
CA ALA A 96 -56.68 -17.80 26.97
C ALA A 96 -57.16 -16.35 26.62
N VAL A 97 -57.77 -16.11 25.44
CA VAL A 97 -59.25 -16.06 25.19
C VAL A 97 -59.86 -14.75 25.77
N THR A 98 -60.48 -13.80 25.05
CA THR A 98 -61.24 -13.80 23.78
C THR A 98 -61.48 -12.35 23.29
N GLN A 99 -61.72 -12.19 21.98
CA GLN A 99 -62.62 -11.23 21.31
C GLN A 99 -62.33 -9.71 21.40
N ASN A 100 -61.95 -9.11 20.26
CA ASN A 100 -62.97 -8.50 19.39
C ASN A 100 -62.36 -8.02 18.05
N ASN A 101 -63.01 -8.44 16.95
CA ASN A 101 -62.91 -7.79 15.66
C ASN A 101 -63.63 -6.43 15.72
N GLN A 102 -62.96 -5.34 15.37
CA GLN A 102 -63.54 -4.27 14.55
C GLN A 102 -62.48 -3.28 14.05
N VAL A 103 -62.66 -2.95 12.78
CA VAL A 103 -61.96 -2.01 11.91
C VAL A 103 -61.80 -0.61 12.53
N SER A 104 -60.62 0.01 12.40
CA SER A 104 -60.51 1.37 11.83
C SER A 104 -59.05 1.73 11.54
N ASN A 105 -58.83 2.20 10.32
CA ASN A 105 -57.59 2.83 9.84
C ASN A 105 -57.31 4.12 10.61
N ASN A 106 -56.04 4.38 10.90
CA ASN A 106 -55.27 5.58 10.53
C ASN A 106 -54.12 5.77 11.52
N ASP A 107 -52.89 5.50 11.08
CA ASP A 107 -51.89 6.54 10.89
C ASP A 107 -50.71 5.97 10.10
N SER A 108 -50.64 6.45 8.86
CA SER A 108 -49.52 6.32 7.94
C SER A 108 -48.34 7.13 8.44
N ASP A 109 -47.13 6.54 8.40
CA ASP A 109 -45.99 7.21 7.79
C ASP A 109 -44.96 6.16 7.29
N ASP A 110 -44.59 6.34 6.03
CA ASP A 110 -43.89 5.43 5.12
C ASP A 110 -42.37 5.70 5.16
N GLU A 111 -41.60 4.91 5.94
CA GLU A 111 -40.15 5.19 6.07
C GLU A 111 -39.23 3.94 6.19
N THR A 112 -39.36 2.92 5.31
CA THR A 112 -38.47 1.72 5.35
C THR A 112 -37.95 1.19 4.00
N THR A 113 -37.69 2.05 3.02
CA THR A 113 -37.25 1.62 1.68
C THR A 113 -35.71 1.50 1.45
N PRO A 114 -34.81 2.39 1.94
CA PRO A 114 -33.39 2.35 1.53
C PRO A 114 -32.57 1.20 2.14
N LYS A 115 -32.73 0.95 3.45
CA LYS A 115 -32.02 -0.13 4.17
C LYS A 115 -32.37 -1.53 3.62
N THR A 116 -33.60 -1.69 3.15
CA THR A 116 -34.10 -2.93 2.52
C THR A 116 -33.40 -3.18 1.18
N ILE A 117 -33.15 -2.14 0.39
CA ILE A 117 -32.42 -2.21 -0.89
C ILE A 117 -30.95 -2.57 -0.64
N GLU A 118 -30.28 -1.90 0.30
CA GLU A 118 -28.87 -2.18 0.64
C GLU A 118 -28.66 -3.62 1.09
N ARG A 119 -29.53 -4.13 1.98
CA ARG A 119 -29.49 -5.53 2.45
C ARG A 119 -29.61 -6.53 1.29
N ARG A 120 -30.46 -6.24 0.31
CA ARG A 120 -30.64 -7.08 -0.88
C ARG A 120 -29.42 -7.05 -1.80
N LEU A 121 -28.78 -5.88 -1.96
CA LEU A 121 -27.56 -5.72 -2.75
C LEU A 121 -26.32 -6.36 -2.09
N LEU A 122 -26.21 -6.33 -0.75
CA LEU A 122 -25.18 -7.07 -0.02
C LEU A 122 -25.27 -8.59 -0.29
N ASN A 123 -26.50 -9.10 -0.38
CA ASN A 123 -26.79 -10.48 -0.77
C ASN A 123 -26.65 -10.71 -2.29
N GLY A 124 -26.33 -9.67 -3.08
CA GLY A 124 -26.09 -9.71 -4.52
C GLY A 124 -27.30 -10.15 -5.34
N CYS A 125 -28.49 -9.87 -4.82
CA CYS A 125 -29.76 -10.20 -5.47
C CYS A 125 -30.65 -8.95 -5.51
N ALA A 126 -30.84 -8.39 -6.70
CA ALA A 126 -31.80 -7.30 -6.96
C ALA A 126 -33.16 -7.82 -7.47
N CYS A 127 -33.34 -9.13 -7.57
CA CYS A 127 -34.46 -9.76 -8.25
C CYS A 127 -35.80 -9.64 -7.48
N ARG A 128 -35.75 -9.27 -6.19
CA ARG A 128 -36.92 -9.02 -5.34
C ARG A 128 -37.27 -7.52 -5.17
N LEU A 129 -36.54 -6.62 -5.85
CA LEU A 129 -36.85 -5.19 -5.82
C LEU A 129 -38.21 -4.94 -6.49
N SER A 130 -39.06 -4.14 -5.85
CA SER A 130 -40.27 -3.61 -6.48
C SER A 130 -39.89 -2.70 -7.66
N VAL A 131 -40.85 -2.42 -8.55
CA VAL A 131 -40.62 -1.49 -9.68
C VAL A 131 -40.22 -0.10 -9.18
N ALA A 132 -40.79 0.34 -8.06
CA ALA A 132 -40.44 1.60 -7.42
C ALA A 132 -39.03 1.58 -6.83
N GLU A 133 -38.63 0.51 -6.14
CA GLU A 133 -37.28 0.34 -5.58
C GLU A 133 -36.20 0.22 -6.68
N TYR A 134 -36.50 -0.49 -7.77
CA TYR A 134 -35.61 -0.59 -8.94
C TYR A 134 -35.44 0.77 -9.62
N ARG A 135 -36.54 1.52 -9.81
CA ARG A 135 -36.49 2.87 -10.36
C ARG A 135 -35.66 3.79 -9.44
N TRP A 136 -35.90 3.74 -8.13
CA TRP A 136 -35.17 4.50 -7.11
C TRP A 136 -33.66 4.26 -7.16
N LEU A 137 -33.22 3.02 -7.42
CA LEU A 137 -31.81 2.63 -7.51
C LEU A 137 -31.12 3.15 -8.78
N VAL A 138 -31.80 3.13 -9.93
CA VAL A 138 -31.21 3.45 -11.24
C VAL A 138 -31.30 4.94 -11.58
N THR A 139 -32.25 5.68 -11.02
CA THR A 139 -32.38 7.12 -11.24
C THR A 139 -31.57 7.92 -10.25
N LEU A 140 -30.53 8.63 -10.71
CA LEU A 140 -29.88 9.65 -9.89
C LEU A 140 -30.78 10.90 -9.86
N PRO A 141 -31.19 11.40 -8.68
CA PRO A 141 -31.94 12.65 -8.59
C PRO A 141 -31.17 13.76 -9.30
N GLY A 142 -31.86 14.57 -10.12
CA GLY A 142 -31.37 15.94 -10.31
C GLY A 142 -31.52 16.67 -8.99
N GLU A 143 -30.78 17.75 -8.76
CA GLU A 143 -31.07 18.65 -7.64
C GLU A 143 -32.55 19.03 -7.68
N VAL A 144 -33.36 18.30 -6.92
CA VAL A 144 -34.64 18.82 -6.47
C VAL A 144 -34.22 19.74 -5.36
N SER A 145 -34.36 21.06 -5.56
CA SER A 145 -34.24 22.02 -4.47
C SER A 145 -35.08 21.51 -3.30
N GLY A 146 -34.44 20.94 -2.27
CA GLY A 146 -35.10 20.33 -1.11
C GLY A 146 -34.78 18.86 -0.76
N ALA A 147 -33.96 18.12 -1.51
CA ALA A 147 -33.56 16.76 -1.09
C ALA A 147 -32.55 16.80 0.08
N LEU A 148 -32.82 16.07 1.17
CA LEU A 148 -31.87 16.00 2.29
C LEU A 148 -30.56 15.27 1.88
N PRO A 149 -29.38 15.69 2.41
CA PRO A 149 -28.11 14.99 2.18
C PRO A 149 -28.18 13.48 2.45
N SER A 150 -28.93 13.07 3.48
CA SER A 150 -29.14 11.66 3.88
C SER A 150 -29.70 10.76 2.76
N ASP A 151 -30.63 11.28 1.96
CA ASP A 151 -31.26 10.52 0.87
C ASP A 151 -30.29 10.31 -0.29
N THR A 152 -29.48 11.32 -0.58
CA THR A 152 -28.42 11.27 -1.59
C THR A 152 -27.35 10.26 -1.20
N ILE A 153 -26.93 10.27 0.07
CA ILE A 153 -25.95 9.32 0.63
C ILE A 153 -26.46 7.88 0.52
N SER A 154 -27.71 7.63 0.91
CA SER A 154 -28.31 6.29 0.87
C SER A 154 -28.39 5.75 -0.56
N ARG A 155 -28.75 6.60 -1.53
CA ARG A 155 -28.78 6.22 -2.95
C ARG A 155 -27.39 5.92 -3.50
N LEU A 156 -26.42 6.81 -3.25
CA LEU A 156 -25.04 6.62 -3.71
C LEU A 156 -24.41 5.37 -3.08
N SER A 157 -24.69 5.09 -1.80
CA SER A 157 -24.23 3.88 -1.11
C SER A 157 -24.82 2.61 -1.72
N ALA A 158 -26.12 2.60 -2.02
CA ALA A 158 -26.76 1.49 -2.73
C ALA A 158 -26.17 1.27 -4.13
N VAL A 159 -25.91 2.34 -4.89
CA VAL A 159 -25.24 2.23 -6.20
C VAL A 159 -23.81 1.69 -6.04
N ARG A 160 -23.04 2.17 -5.06
CA ARG A 160 -21.69 1.66 -4.78
C ARG A 160 -21.71 0.16 -4.50
N LEU A 161 -22.68 -0.31 -3.70
CA LEU A 161 -22.87 -1.74 -3.42
C LEU A 161 -23.22 -2.53 -4.69
N LEU A 162 -24.11 -1.99 -5.54
CA LEU A 162 -24.44 -2.59 -6.83
C LEU A 162 -23.19 -2.77 -7.71
N LEU A 163 -22.36 -1.73 -7.85
CA LEU A 163 -21.15 -1.74 -8.67
C LEU A 163 -20.05 -2.65 -8.09
N SER A 164 -19.80 -2.57 -6.79
CA SER A 164 -18.75 -3.34 -6.10
C SER A 164 -19.08 -4.83 -5.94
N SER A 165 -20.36 -5.21 -5.92
CA SER A 165 -20.80 -6.61 -5.82
C SER A 165 -20.28 -7.50 -6.96
N ARG A 166 -20.10 -6.91 -8.15
CA ARG A 166 -19.54 -7.58 -9.35
C ARG A 166 -18.05 -7.90 -9.17
N ARG A 167 -17.28 -6.95 -8.64
CA ARG A 167 -15.84 -7.12 -8.39
C ARG A 167 -15.60 -8.21 -7.34
N ARG A 168 -16.28 -8.13 -6.19
CA ARG A 168 -16.11 -9.07 -5.07
C ARG A 168 -16.51 -10.51 -5.41
N ARG A 169 -17.51 -10.73 -6.29
CA ARG A 169 -17.97 -12.08 -6.67
C ARG A 169 -17.27 -12.65 -7.89
N GLY A 170 -16.81 -11.80 -8.82
CA GLY A 170 -15.95 -12.24 -9.94
C GLY A 170 -14.62 -12.82 -9.47
N GLN A 171 -14.12 -12.38 -8.31
CA GLN A 171 -12.87 -12.88 -7.69
C GLN A 171 -13.01 -14.22 -6.95
N GLN A 172 -14.23 -14.66 -6.60
CA GLN A 172 -14.45 -15.85 -5.77
C GLN A 172 -14.86 -17.11 -6.56
N ARG A 173 -15.29 -16.99 -7.83
CA ARG A 173 -15.71 -18.14 -8.65
C ARG A 173 -15.39 -17.95 -10.15
N PRO A 174 -14.82 -18.96 -10.83
CA PRO A 174 -14.60 -18.92 -12.27
C PRO A 174 -15.93 -18.80 -13.05
N ALA A 175 -15.85 -18.16 -14.22
CA ALA A 175 -16.98 -17.67 -15.02
C ALA A 175 -18.04 -18.72 -15.42
N ALA A 176 -17.73 -20.01 -15.32
CA ALA A 176 -18.60 -21.09 -15.76
C ALA A 176 -19.83 -21.36 -14.86
N ASP A 177 -19.79 -20.98 -13.57
CA ASP A 177 -20.87 -21.27 -12.59
C ASP A 177 -21.44 -20.03 -11.88
N SER A 178 -21.39 -18.85 -12.53
CA SER A 178 -21.87 -17.63 -11.90
C SER A 178 -23.40 -17.49 -12.01
N ASN A 179 -24.11 -17.95 -10.99
CA ASN A 179 -25.55 -17.70 -10.79
C ASN A 179 -25.76 -16.20 -10.45
N ARG A 180 -25.55 -15.30 -11.43
CA ARG A 180 -25.67 -13.83 -11.27
C ARG A 180 -27.14 -13.42 -11.35
N CYS A 181 -27.61 -12.53 -10.47
CA CYS A 181 -28.98 -12.01 -10.58
C CYS A 181 -29.09 -11.10 -11.82
N PRO A 182 -29.92 -11.45 -12.82
CA PRO A 182 -30.04 -10.70 -14.07
C PRO A 182 -30.60 -9.29 -13.85
N THR A 183 -31.40 -9.09 -12.80
CA THR A 183 -31.91 -7.75 -12.43
C THR A 183 -30.80 -6.84 -11.92
N ALA A 184 -29.79 -7.37 -11.23
CA ALA A 184 -28.66 -6.57 -10.76
C ALA A 184 -27.76 -6.15 -11.93
N GLU A 185 -27.52 -7.06 -12.88
CA GLU A 185 -26.76 -6.74 -14.10
C GLU A 185 -27.48 -5.71 -14.96
N ARG A 186 -28.81 -5.83 -15.12
CA ARG A 186 -29.63 -4.81 -15.81
C ARG A 186 -29.58 -3.45 -15.13
N ALA A 187 -29.68 -3.40 -13.81
CA ALA A 187 -29.56 -2.14 -13.05
C ALA A 187 -28.18 -1.52 -13.26
N ARG A 188 -27.11 -2.34 -13.23
CA ARG A 188 -25.74 -1.91 -13.46
C ARG A 188 -25.57 -1.30 -14.85
N SER A 189 -25.95 -2.03 -15.91
CA SER A 189 -25.87 -1.54 -17.29
C SER A 189 -26.66 -0.24 -17.45
N ALA A 190 -27.85 -0.13 -16.85
CA ALA A 190 -28.64 1.09 -16.90
C ALA A 190 -27.95 2.30 -16.22
N THR A 191 -27.19 2.08 -15.14
CA THR A 191 -26.40 3.14 -14.48
C THR A 191 -25.14 3.52 -15.25
N VAL A 192 -24.36 2.53 -15.71
CA VAL A 192 -23.04 2.73 -16.34
C VAL A 192 -23.15 3.29 -17.77
N SER A 193 -24.16 2.86 -18.54
CA SER A 193 -24.33 3.29 -19.93
C SER A 193 -24.99 4.67 -20.07
N SER A 194 -25.47 5.29 -18.99
CA SER A 194 -26.18 6.57 -19.02
C SER A 194 -25.22 7.75 -18.87
N THR A 195 -24.95 8.45 -19.98
CA THR A 195 -24.11 9.67 -19.99
C THR A 195 -24.68 10.79 -19.13
N LYS A 196 -26.01 10.91 -19.07
CA LYS A 196 -26.73 11.87 -18.21
C LYS A 196 -26.55 11.52 -16.73
N TRP A 197 -26.61 10.24 -16.38
CA TRP A 197 -26.40 9.77 -15.01
C TRP A 197 -24.99 10.09 -14.54
N PHE A 198 -23.97 9.79 -15.36
CA PHE A 198 -22.59 10.09 -15.01
C PHE A 198 -22.30 11.58 -14.95
N GLY A 199 -22.88 12.40 -15.84
CA GLY A 199 -22.76 13.86 -15.78
C GLY A 199 -23.31 14.42 -14.46
N ARG A 200 -24.43 13.88 -13.95
CA ARG A 200 -24.96 14.24 -12.64
C ARG A 200 -24.09 13.75 -11.49
N LEU A 201 -23.55 12.54 -11.57
CA LEU A 201 -22.61 12.03 -10.57
C LEU A 201 -21.35 12.89 -10.47
N LEU A 202 -20.79 13.33 -11.60
CA LEU A 202 -19.67 14.27 -11.59
C LEU A 202 -20.06 15.63 -10.98
N ALA A 203 -21.27 16.12 -11.23
CA ALA A 203 -21.76 17.34 -10.56
C ALA A 203 -21.84 17.18 -9.04
N THR A 204 -22.18 15.98 -8.51
CA THR A 204 -22.19 15.73 -7.06
C THR A 204 -20.80 15.80 -6.41
N LEU A 205 -19.70 15.74 -7.18
CA LEU A 205 -18.36 16.00 -6.67
C LEU A 205 -18.16 17.47 -6.25
N ALA A 206 -19.01 18.39 -6.71
CA ALA A 206 -19.00 19.79 -6.30
C ALA A 206 -19.85 20.07 -5.05
N SER A 207 -20.48 19.05 -4.44
CA SER A 207 -21.36 19.22 -3.27
C SER A 207 -20.64 19.91 -2.10
N ASP A 208 -21.35 20.78 -1.39
CA ASP A 208 -20.86 21.42 -0.16
C ASP A 208 -20.72 20.43 1.01
N ASP A 209 -21.47 19.32 1.00
CA ASP A 209 -21.42 18.29 2.04
C ASP A 209 -20.25 17.31 1.78
N ASP A 210 -19.30 17.25 2.72
CA ASP A 210 -18.10 16.42 2.61
C ASP A 210 -18.42 14.92 2.55
N HIS A 211 -19.49 14.47 3.21
CA HIS A 211 -19.88 13.07 3.21
C HIS A 211 -20.52 12.68 1.88
N VAL A 212 -21.42 13.52 1.35
CA VAL A 212 -22.01 13.33 0.01
C VAL A 212 -20.88 13.27 -1.03
N ARG A 213 -19.92 14.20 -0.97
CA ARG A 213 -18.77 14.26 -1.87
C ARG A 213 -17.92 13.00 -1.79
N TYR A 214 -17.60 12.54 -0.57
CA TYR A 214 -16.82 11.32 -0.35
C TYR A 214 -17.51 10.07 -0.92
N VAL A 215 -18.82 9.90 -0.70
CA VAL A 215 -19.57 8.76 -1.22
C VAL A 215 -19.66 8.83 -2.74
N ALA A 216 -19.86 10.03 -3.31
CA ALA A 216 -19.82 10.25 -4.76
C ALA A 216 -18.47 9.85 -5.35
N THR A 217 -17.34 10.28 -4.77
CA THR A 217 -15.99 9.85 -5.17
C THR A 217 -15.89 8.33 -5.19
N CYS A 218 -16.36 7.65 -4.14
CA CYS A 218 -16.34 6.18 -4.07
C CYS A 218 -17.15 5.52 -5.19
N VAL A 219 -18.35 6.05 -5.50
CA VAL A 219 -19.18 5.55 -6.60
C VAL A 219 -18.48 5.73 -7.94
N VAL A 220 -17.92 6.92 -8.20
CA VAL A 220 -17.18 7.19 -9.44
C VAL A 220 -15.99 6.22 -9.57
N THR A 221 -15.21 6.02 -8.50
CA THR A 221 -14.12 5.03 -8.49
C THR A 221 -14.60 3.63 -8.87
N GLU A 222 -15.71 3.15 -8.30
CA GLU A 222 -16.28 1.85 -8.64
C GLU A 222 -16.83 1.79 -10.08
N THR A 223 -17.36 2.90 -10.62
CA THR A 223 -17.78 2.95 -12.02
C THR A 223 -16.60 2.77 -12.97
N VAL A 224 -15.52 3.55 -12.79
CA VAL A 224 -14.32 3.49 -13.65
C VAL A 224 -13.72 2.08 -13.63
N LEU A 225 -13.66 1.46 -12.45
CA LEU A 225 -13.09 0.13 -12.27
C LEU A 225 -14.04 -1.00 -12.71
N GLY A 226 -15.36 -0.76 -12.72
CA GLY A 226 -16.39 -1.72 -13.10
C GLY A 226 -16.74 -1.76 -14.60
N CYS A 227 -16.22 -0.81 -15.38
CA CYS A 227 -16.40 -0.68 -16.83
C CYS A 227 -15.45 -1.56 -17.69
N ALA A 228 -14.71 -2.47 -17.05
CA ALA A 228 -13.77 -3.41 -17.66
C ALA A 228 -14.28 -4.20 -18.89
N ASP A 229 -15.58 -4.36 -19.11
CA ASP A 229 -16.09 -5.22 -20.19
C ASP A 229 -16.53 -4.48 -21.46
N ASP A 230 -16.63 -3.14 -21.42
CA ASP A 230 -17.11 -2.31 -22.53
C ASP A 230 -16.03 -1.31 -22.94
N GLY A 231 -15.31 -1.60 -24.04
CA GLY A 231 -14.03 -0.97 -24.40
C GLY A 231 -13.95 0.56 -24.39
N ASP A 232 -15.01 1.25 -24.82
CA ASP A 232 -14.99 2.73 -24.93
C ASP A 232 -15.50 3.44 -23.67
N SER A 233 -16.13 2.71 -22.74
CA SER A 233 -16.71 3.29 -21.52
C SER A 233 -15.66 3.89 -20.57
N PRO A 234 -14.59 3.17 -20.15
CA PRO A 234 -13.65 3.71 -19.16
C PRO A 234 -12.84 4.90 -19.69
N ALA A 235 -12.53 4.93 -20.99
CA ALA A 235 -11.81 6.04 -21.63
C ALA A 235 -12.59 7.36 -21.49
N LEU A 236 -13.88 7.33 -21.84
CA LEU A 236 -14.75 8.50 -21.74
C LEU A 236 -14.90 9.02 -20.30
N LEU A 237 -14.94 8.11 -19.31
CA LEU A 237 -15.05 8.51 -17.89
C LEU A 237 -13.76 9.17 -17.40
N ILE A 238 -12.60 8.61 -17.76
CA ILE A 238 -11.29 9.19 -17.45
C ILE A 238 -11.15 10.57 -18.11
N ASP A 239 -11.50 10.70 -19.39
CA ASP A 239 -11.40 11.96 -20.13
C ASP A 239 -12.29 13.06 -19.51
N LYS A 240 -13.49 12.70 -19.02
CA LYS A 240 -14.37 13.61 -18.28
C LYS A 240 -13.82 14.01 -16.92
N LEU A 241 -13.22 13.08 -16.17
CA LEU A 241 -12.57 13.39 -14.89
C LEU A 241 -11.39 14.34 -15.08
N LEU A 242 -10.55 14.09 -16.08
CA LEU A 242 -9.47 15.01 -16.46
C LEU A 242 -10.02 16.37 -16.88
N LEU A 243 -11.15 16.41 -17.60
CA LEU A 243 -11.79 17.67 -17.97
C LEU A 243 -12.22 18.45 -16.72
N THR A 244 -12.87 17.78 -15.76
CA THR A 244 -13.27 18.37 -14.46
C THR A 244 -12.08 18.97 -13.70
N ILE A 245 -10.91 18.34 -13.77
CA ILE A 245 -9.68 18.86 -13.16
C ILE A 245 -9.17 20.11 -13.90
N THR A 246 -9.20 20.10 -15.23
CA THR A 246 -8.63 21.20 -16.05
C THR A 246 -9.56 22.40 -16.26
N THR A 247 -10.85 22.29 -15.95
CA THR A 247 -11.80 23.40 -16.10
C THR A 247 -11.68 24.40 -14.94
N THR A 248 -11.29 25.64 -15.26
CA THR A 248 -10.83 26.70 -14.35
C THR A 248 -11.95 27.56 -13.71
N ALA A 249 -13.18 27.07 -13.62
CA ALA A 249 -14.24 27.83 -12.96
C ALA A 249 -14.03 27.85 -11.43
N ALA A 250 -14.07 29.02 -10.79
CA ALA A 250 -13.88 29.14 -9.33
C ALA A 250 -14.90 28.29 -8.51
N ALA A 251 -16.05 27.96 -9.09
CA ALA A 251 -17.08 27.09 -8.50
C ALA A 251 -16.75 25.58 -8.59
N THR A 252 -15.71 25.16 -9.33
CA THR A 252 -15.37 23.75 -9.58
C THR A 252 -14.15 23.26 -8.78
N ARG A 253 -13.67 24.03 -7.80
CA ARG A 253 -12.49 23.64 -7.00
C ARG A 253 -12.69 22.36 -6.19
N ARG A 254 -13.81 22.23 -5.49
CA ARG A 254 -14.09 21.01 -4.69
C ARG A 254 -14.24 19.78 -5.58
N SER A 255 -14.76 19.98 -6.79
CA SER A 255 -14.86 18.91 -7.79
C SER A 255 -13.52 18.51 -8.40
N SER A 256 -12.53 19.42 -8.53
CA SER A 256 -11.20 19.06 -9.01
C SER A 256 -10.46 18.19 -7.99
N ALA A 257 -10.44 18.58 -6.72
CA ALA A 257 -9.85 17.78 -5.64
C ALA A 257 -10.49 16.37 -5.53
N ALA A 258 -11.82 16.31 -5.58
CA ALA A 258 -12.55 15.03 -5.56
C ALA A 258 -12.26 14.18 -6.81
N ALA A 259 -12.15 14.79 -8.00
CA ALA A 259 -11.76 14.08 -9.22
C ALA A 259 -10.33 13.54 -9.14
N VAL A 260 -9.39 14.30 -8.56
CA VAL A 260 -8.02 13.84 -8.30
C VAL A 260 -8.01 12.65 -7.33
N ASP A 261 -8.83 12.67 -6.27
CA ASP A 261 -9.00 11.53 -5.36
C ASP A 261 -9.55 10.28 -6.08
N VAL A 262 -10.53 10.45 -6.98
CA VAL A 262 -11.01 9.34 -7.83
C VAL A 262 -9.87 8.71 -8.62
N LEU A 263 -9.07 9.50 -9.35
CA LEU A 263 -7.97 8.98 -10.16
C LEU A 263 -6.92 8.28 -9.29
N THR A 264 -6.59 8.87 -8.14
CA THR A 264 -5.67 8.32 -7.15
C THR A 264 -6.13 6.95 -6.64
N ARG A 265 -7.42 6.81 -6.33
CA ARG A 265 -8.01 5.53 -5.87
C ARG A 265 -8.04 4.47 -6.97
N VAL A 266 -8.28 4.86 -8.22
CA VAL A 266 -8.24 3.93 -9.37
C VAL A 266 -6.83 3.37 -9.54
N LEU A 267 -5.79 4.20 -9.45
CA LEU A 267 -4.39 3.75 -9.55
C LEU A 267 -3.98 2.85 -8.37
N ASN A 268 -4.43 3.15 -7.16
CA ASN A 268 -4.13 2.37 -5.95
C ASN A 268 -4.98 1.10 -5.78
N ALA A 269 -5.97 0.86 -6.65
CA ALA A 269 -6.80 -0.35 -6.56
C ALA A 269 -5.94 -1.61 -6.75
N LYS A 270 -5.92 -2.53 -5.79
CA LYS A 270 -5.16 -3.80 -5.91
C LYS A 270 -5.95 -4.82 -6.74
N SER A 271 -5.26 -5.59 -7.58
CA SER A 271 -5.75 -6.88 -8.06
C SER A 271 -5.54 -7.87 -6.91
N ASP A 272 -6.59 -8.55 -6.45
CA ASP A 272 -6.44 -9.65 -5.47
C ASP A 272 -5.99 -10.95 -6.16
N ASP A 273 -5.24 -10.86 -7.25
CA ASP A 273 -4.68 -12.03 -7.93
C ASP A 273 -3.51 -12.53 -7.09
N ARG A 274 -3.78 -13.54 -6.24
CA ARG A 274 -2.74 -14.52 -5.94
C ARG A 274 -2.26 -15.07 -7.30
N PRO A 275 -0.95 -15.13 -7.57
CA PRO A 275 -0.47 -15.68 -8.81
C PRO A 275 -0.83 -17.16 -8.84
N ILE A 276 -1.92 -17.51 -9.50
CA ILE A 276 -2.11 -18.88 -9.98
C ILE A 276 -1.17 -18.97 -11.16
N SER A 277 -0.05 -19.66 -10.98
CA SER A 277 0.82 -20.10 -12.07
C SER A 277 0.00 -20.90 -13.08
N THR A 278 -0.57 -20.22 -14.06
CA THR A 278 -0.90 -20.80 -15.35
C THR A 278 0.04 -20.17 -16.36
N ALA A 279 1.04 -20.96 -16.74
CA ALA A 279 1.95 -20.67 -17.83
C ALA A 279 1.19 -20.19 -19.07
N GLY A 280 1.72 -19.15 -19.71
CA GLY A 280 1.42 -18.82 -21.10
C GLY A 280 0.20 -17.93 -21.34
N SER A 281 0.39 -16.61 -21.21
CA SER A 281 -0.39 -15.64 -21.99
C SER A 281 0.60 -14.64 -22.61
N SER A 282 1.22 -15.08 -23.70
CA SER A 282 2.06 -14.28 -24.57
C SER A 282 1.28 -13.11 -25.17
N PHE A 283 1.93 -11.96 -25.13
CA PHE A 283 1.66 -10.75 -25.90
C PHE A 283 1.39 -11.06 -27.38
N CYS A 284 0.14 -10.94 -27.85
CA CYS A 284 -0.18 -11.06 -29.28
C CYS A 284 -0.29 -9.69 -29.94
N ARG A 285 0.74 -9.38 -30.74
CA ARG A 285 0.80 -8.31 -31.73
C ARG A 285 -0.26 -8.57 -32.82
N ARG A 286 -1.07 -7.56 -33.16
CA ARG A 286 -2.05 -7.61 -34.26
C ARG A 286 -1.38 -8.07 -35.56
N VAL A 287 -1.86 -9.20 -36.09
CA VAL A 287 -1.90 -9.49 -37.53
C VAL A 287 -3.32 -9.99 -37.82
N GLY A 288 -3.92 -9.48 -38.90
CA GLY A 288 -5.36 -9.49 -39.15
C GLY A 288 -6.04 -10.86 -39.19
N GLY A 289 -7.34 -10.85 -38.90
CA GLY A 289 -8.24 -11.99 -39.00
C GLY A 289 -9.41 -11.84 -38.03
N GLU A 290 -10.61 -11.62 -38.56
CA GLU A 290 -11.87 -11.46 -37.82
C GLU A 290 -12.18 -12.69 -36.95
N ARG A 291 -12.28 -12.47 -35.64
CA ARG A 291 -13.13 -13.21 -34.69
C ARG A 291 -13.40 -12.29 -33.51
N GLU A 292 -14.63 -11.77 -33.43
CA GLU A 292 -15.12 -10.95 -32.32
C GLU A 292 -15.19 -11.77 -31.03
N GLY A 293 -14.08 -11.85 -30.31
CA GLY A 293 -14.04 -12.20 -28.90
C GLY A 293 -14.02 -10.91 -28.07
N ARG A 294 -15.01 -10.72 -27.20
CA ARG A 294 -15.06 -9.62 -26.23
C ARG A 294 -13.77 -9.63 -25.39
N VAL A 295 -12.90 -8.65 -25.59
CA VAL A 295 -11.71 -8.44 -24.78
C VAL A 295 -12.15 -7.89 -23.42
N VAL A 296 -12.09 -8.72 -22.39
CA VAL A 296 -12.26 -8.28 -20.99
C VAL A 296 -11.06 -7.41 -20.64
N ILE A 297 -11.26 -6.11 -20.44
CA ILE A 297 -10.24 -5.16 -19.98
C ILE A 297 -10.01 -5.43 -18.49
N GLY A 298 -8.97 -6.21 -18.16
CA GLY A 298 -8.56 -6.41 -16.76
C GLY A 298 -8.24 -5.09 -16.04
N LEU A 299 -8.22 -5.10 -14.70
CA LEU A 299 -7.89 -3.94 -13.87
C LEU A 299 -6.59 -3.22 -14.33
N ASP A 300 -5.60 -3.99 -14.76
CA ASP A 300 -4.32 -3.46 -15.24
C ASP A 300 -4.44 -2.69 -16.56
N ALA A 301 -5.43 -3.03 -17.39
CA ALA A 301 -5.73 -2.32 -18.63
C ALA A 301 -6.53 -1.02 -18.38
N VAL A 302 -7.31 -0.93 -17.29
CA VAL A 302 -7.90 0.35 -16.85
C VAL A 302 -6.82 1.28 -16.29
N LYS A 303 -5.91 0.75 -15.44
CA LYS A 303 -4.76 1.51 -14.94
C LYS A 303 -3.85 1.98 -16.07
N ALA A 304 -3.63 1.12 -17.06
CA ALA A 304 -2.90 1.44 -18.28
C ALA A 304 -3.46 2.67 -18.99
N LEU A 305 -4.76 2.60 -19.31
CA LEU A 305 -5.47 3.66 -19.99
C LEU A 305 -5.42 4.97 -19.21
N LEU A 306 -5.59 4.91 -17.88
CA LEU A 306 -5.48 6.08 -17.02
C LEU A 306 -4.07 6.70 -17.06
N LEU A 307 -3.02 5.87 -16.99
CA LEU A 307 -1.65 6.34 -17.07
C LEU A 307 -1.35 7.00 -18.43
N ASP A 308 -1.81 6.40 -19.53
CA ASP A 308 -1.61 6.95 -20.88
C ASP A 308 -2.33 8.32 -21.02
N ARG A 309 -3.58 8.42 -20.54
CA ARG A 309 -4.34 9.69 -20.55
C ARG A 309 -3.75 10.77 -19.65
N LEU A 310 -3.26 10.38 -18.46
CA LEU A 310 -2.57 11.30 -17.56
C LEU A 310 -1.27 11.80 -18.16
N HIS A 311 -0.52 10.95 -18.88
CA HIS A 311 0.71 11.34 -19.55
C HIS A 311 0.48 12.44 -20.60
N ASP A 312 -0.60 12.34 -21.38
CA ASP A 312 -0.94 13.33 -22.41
C ASP A 312 -1.35 14.70 -21.83
N ARG A 313 -1.98 14.70 -20.65
CA ARG A 313 -2.62 15.89 -20.04
C ARG A 313 -1.93 16.36 -18.76
N TRP A 314 -0.73 15.85 -18.46
CA TRP A 314 -0.08 16.04 -17.16
C TRP A 314 0.16 17.52 -16.80
N SER A 315 0.75 18.28 -17.73
CA SER A 315 1.03 19.70 -17.53
C SER A 315 -0.25 20.51 -17.28
N ASP A 316 -1.36 20.16 -17.93
CA ASP A 316 -2.65 20.83 -17.73
C ASP A 316 -3.20 20.55 -16.32
N VAL A 317 -3.08 19.31 -15.85
CA VAL A 317 -3.50 18.89 -14.50
C VAL A 317 -2.68 19.59 -13.43
N VAL A 318 -1.35 19.68 -13.60
CA VAL A 318 -0.46 20.37 -12.67
C VAL A 318 -0.77 21.86 -12.64
N ASN A 319 -0.84 22.51 -13.82
CA ASN A 319 -1.08 23.95 -13.92
C ASN A 319 -2.44 24.38 -13.35
N ALA A 320 -3.47 23.55 -13.44
CA ALA A 320 -4.79 23.83 -12.89
C ALA A 320 -4.83 23.86 -11.34
N ASN A 321 -3.86 23.24 -10.65
CA ASN A 321 -3.93 22.98 -9.21
C ASN A 321 -2.71 23.56 -8.42
N ARG A 322 -1.89 24.44 -9.00
CA ARG A 322 -0.60 24.89 -8.40
C ARG A 322 -0.71 25.69 -7.09
N ASP A 323 -1.83 26.35 -6.81
CA ASP A 323 -1.90 27.36 -5.75
C ASP A 323 -2.48 26.87 -4.42
N ASP A 324 -3.63 26.16 -4.39
CA ASP A 324 -4.21 25.64 -3.13
C ASP A 324 -4.52 24.11 -3.10
N ASP A 325 -4.53 23.39 -4.23
CA ASP A 325 -4.87 21.95 -4.32
C ASP A 325 -3.62 21.06 -4.56
N LEU A 326 -2.49 21.57 -4.09
CA LEU A 326 -1.17 20.94 -4.22
C LEU A 326 -1.03 19.60 -3.47
N PRO A 327 -1.64 19.37 -2.29
CA PRO A 327 -1.67 18.06 -1.66
C PRO A 327 -2.24 16.99 -2.59
N GLU A 328 -3.37 17.27 -3.24
CA GLU A 328 -4.10 16.34 -4.08
C GLU A 328 -3.25 15.92 -5.30
N ILE A 329 -2.58 16.88 -5.95
CA ILE A 329 -1.65 16.58 -7.05
C ILE A 329 -0.51 15.68 -6.56
N VAL A 330 0.12 16.02 -5.44
CA VAL A 330 1.28 15.27 -4.92
C VAL A 330 0.87 13.83 -4.59
N TRP A 331 -0.34 13.64 -4.07
CA TRP A 331 -0.93 12.31 -3.82
C TRP A 331 -1.20 11.53 -5.11
N LEU A 332 -1.80 12.17 -6.12
CA LEU A 332 -2.01 11.56 -7.43
C LEU A 332 -0.68 11.16 -8.08
N TRP A 333 0.30 12.06 -8.04
CA TRP A 333 1.64 11.85 -8.57
C TRP A 333 2.31 10.65 -7.89
N THR A 334 2.20 10.55 -6.57
CA THR A 334 2.68 9.39 -5.79
C THR A 334 1.98 8.09 -6.21
N ALA A 335 0.67 8.12 -6.45
CA ALA A 335 -0.08 6.95 -6.92
C ALA A 335 0.28 6.53 -8.35
N VAL A 336 0.57 7.49 -9.24
CA VAL A 336 1.11 7.23 -10.58
C VAL A 336 2.45 6.49 -10.47
N PHE A 337 3.35 6.93 -9.58
CA PHE A 337 4.64 6.25 -9.39
C PHE A 337 4.52 4.82 -8.89
N ARG A 338 3.59 4.56 -7.97
CA ARG A 338 3.36 3.20 -7.46
C ARG A 338 2.74 2.27 -8.51
N SER A 339 1.94 2.80 -9.42
CA SER A 339 1.18 2.03 -10.41
C SER A 339 1.90 1.89 -11.76
N ALA A 340 2.83 2.79 -12.10
CA ALA A 340 3.63 2.70 -13.30
C ALA A 340 4.65 1.56 -13.19
N GLY A 341 4.40 0.43 -13.86
CA GLY A 341 5.39 -0.64 -14.01
C GLY A 341 6.65 -0.20 -14.79
N PRO A 342 7.78 -0.91 -14.68
CA PRO A 342 9.06 -0.51 -15.27
C PRO A 342 9.01 -0.20 -16.78
N ALA A 343 8.20 -0.95 -17.54
CA ALA A 343 8.09 -0.82 -18.99
C ALA A 343 7.39 0.49 -19.45
N ARG A 344 6.46 1.04 -18.68
CA ARG A 344 5.78 2.31 -19.02
C ARG A 344 6.60 3.55 -18.64
N ARG A 345 7.55 3.40 -17.72
CA ARG A 345 8.41 4.49 -17.22
C ARG A 345 9.39 5.00 -18.29
N ALA A 346 9.72 4.18 -19.28
CA ALA A 346 10.67 4.50 -20.34
C ALA A 346 10.18 5.60 -21.32
N ASN A 347 8.86 5.81 -21.45
CA ASN A 347 8.29 6.86 -22.33
C ASN A 347 7.88 8.14 -21.57
N SER A 348 8.24 8.26 -20.29
CA SER A 348 7.68 9.26 -19.38
C SER A 348 8.54 10.52 -19.19
N ASP A 349 9.47 10.85 -20.09
CA ASP A 349 10.41 11.98 -19.91
C ASP A 349 9.75 13.33 -19.61
N ARG A 350 8.56 13.59 -20.17
CA ARG A 350 7.75 14.80 -19.87
C ARG A 350 7.30 14.87 -18.40
N PHE A 351 6.98 13.73 -17.79
CA PHE A 351 6.56 13.65 -16.40
C PHE A 351 7.73 13.95 -15.45
N TYR A 352 8.93 13.54 -15.85
CA TYR A 352 10.14 13.74 -15.05
C TYR A 352 10.75 15.12 -15.18
N SER A 353 10.56 15.82 -16.30
CA SER A 353 11.12 17.16 -16.50
C SER A 353 10.50 18.22 -15.58
N GLU A 354 9.26 18.02 -15.12
CA GLU A 354 8.58 18.94 -14.22
C GLU A 354 8.89 18.67 -12.73
N LEU A 355 9.39 17.49 -12.39
CA LEU A 355 9.65 17.06 -11.02
C LEU A 355 10.66 17.97 -10.26
N PRO A 356 11.77 18.43 -10.87
CA PRO A 356 12.65 19.42 -10.24
C PRO A 356 11.94 20.74 -9.92
N GLY A 357 10.87 21.06 -10.65
CA GLY A 357 10.04 22.25 -10.42
C GLY A 357 9.20 22.18 -9.15
N LEU A 358 9.10 21.02 -8.48
CA LEU A 358 8.43 20.86 -7.19
C LEU A 358 9.37 20.95 -5.98
N GLU A 359 10.68 21.10 -6.19
CA GLU A 359 11.68 21.16 -5.11
C GLU A 359 11.36 22.24 -4.07
N TRP A 360 10.75 23.36 -4.47
CA TRP A 360 10.37 24.45 -3.57
C TRP A 360 9.41 24.01 -2.44
N LEU A 361 8.64 22.93 -2.63
CA LEU A 361 7.78 22.36 -1.59
C LEU A 361 8.57 21.92 -0.36
N LEU A 362 9.82 21.47 -0.56
CA LEU A 362 10.69 21.05 0.53
C LEU A 362 11.17 22.21 1.41
N TYR A 363 11.08 23.45 0.91
CA TYR A 363 11.68 24.63 1.55
C TYR A 363 10.69 25.79 1.79
N ARG A 364 9.39 25.57 1.60
CA ARG A 364 8.36 26.56 1.92
C ARG A 364 7.93 26.43 3.38
N ALA A 365 7.76 27.57 4.05
CA ALA A 365 7.45 27.63 5.47
C ALA A 365 6.06 27.05 5.80
N ASP A 366 5.09 27.25 4.93
CA ASP A 366 3.68 26.89 5.15
C ASP A 366 3.31 25.52 4.55
N THR A 367 4.29 24.71 4.14
CA THR A 367 4.01 23.38 3.60
C THR A 367 3.46 22.47 4.70
N GLU A 368 2.31 21.85 4.45
CA GLU A 368 1.74 20.87 5.36
C GLU A 368 2.66 19.63 5.49
N PRO A 369 2.83 19.04 6.68
CA PRO A 369 3.79 17.95 6.88
C PRO A 369 3.59 16.71 6.01
N LEU A 370 2.34 16.36 5.68
CA LEU A 370 2.03 15.24 4.76
C LEU A 370 2.40 15.55 3.31
N VAL A 371 2.21 16.80 2.88
CA VAL A 371 2.61 17.27 1.55
C VAL A 371 4.12 17.22 1.41
N TRP A 372 4.85 17.66 2.45
CA TRP A 372 6.30 17.59 2.49
C TRP A 372 6.81 16.15 2.41
N LEU A 373 6.26 15.24 3.22
CA LEU A 373 6.63 13.82 3.20
C LEU A 373 6.39 13.19 1.83
N ASN A 374 5.25 13.49 1.21
CA ASN A 374 4.97 12.95 -0.11
C ASN A 374 5.85 13.60 -1.18
N ALA A 375 6.23 14.88 -1.07
CA ALA A 375 7.22 15.50 -1.96
C ALA A 375 8.58 14.81 -1.87
N VAL A 376 9.05 14.47 -0.66
CA VAL A 376 10.29 13.69 -0.45
C VAL A 376 10.19 12.32 -1.13
N ARG A 377 9.10 11.59 -0.91
CA ARG A 377 8.84 10.29 -1.56
C ARG A 377 8.80 10.41 -3.07
N LEU A 378 8.21 11.48 -3.58
CA LEU A 378 8.03 11.76 -4.99
C LEU A 378 9.36 11.99 -5.70
N LEU A 379 10.18 12.87 -5.14
CA LEU A 379 11.54 13.14 -5.63
C LEU A 379 12.39 11.87 -5.56
N GLY A 380 12.28 11.11 -4.48
CA GLY A 380 12.93 9.81 -4.32
C GLY A 380 12.54 8.81 -5.41
N ALA A 381 11.22 8.65 -5.65
CA ALA A 381 10.70 7.76 -6.68
C ALA A 381 11.17 8.18 -8.08
N GLY A 382 11.15 9.49 -8.37
CA GLY A 382 11.57 10.03 -9.66
C GLY A 382 12.98 9.64 -10.07
N MET A 383 13.92 9.56 -9.13
CA MET A 383 15.31 9.12 -9.40
C MET A 383 15.42 7.63 -9.73
N ARG A 384 14.52 6.79 -9.20
CA ARG A 384 14.50 5.35 -9.53
C ARG A 384 13.93 5.08 -10.92
N THR A 385 13.09 5.98 -11.42
CA THR A 385 12.17 5.68 -12.52
C THR A 385 12.38 6.50 -13.78
N SER A 386 13.21 7.54 -13.77
CA SER A 386 13.48 8.30 -14.99
C SER A 386 14.26 7.43 -15.99
N GLY A 387 13.73 7.31 -17.21
CA GLY A 387 14.44 6.63 -18.31
C GLY A 387 15.65 7.44 -18.79
N SER A 388 15.59 8.76 -18.65
CA SER A 388 16.68 9.70 -18.95
C SER A 388 17.60 9.92 -17.74
N ARG A 389 18.87 9.49 -17.85
CA ARG A 389 19.96 9.70 -16.87
C ARG A 389 20.18 11.18 -16.47
N PRO A 390 20.20 12.17 -17.38
CA PRO A 390 20.45 13.57 -16.99
C PRO A 390 19.36 14.17 -16.10
N THR A 391 18.09 13.75 -16.25
CA THR A 391 16.99 14.25 -15.41
C THR A 391 17.12 13.74 -13.97
N ALA A 392 17.47 12.46 -13.77
CA ALA A 392 17.76 11.91 -12.45
C ALA A 392 18.95 12.62 -11.78
N ARG A 393 20.04 12.87 -12.54
CA ARG A 393 21.22 13.58 -12.03
C ARG A 393 20.93 15.01 -11.60
N SER A 394 20.15 15.74 -12.39
CA SER A 394 19.72 17.11 -12.06
C SER A 394 18.88 17.15 -10.77
N LEU A 395 17.93 16.22 -10.64
CA LEU A 395 17.10 16.10 -9.45
C LEU A 395 17.95 15.73 -8.22
N ALA A 396 18.88 14.80 -8.38
CA ALA A 396 19.83 14.40 -7.36
C ALA A 396 20.70 15.57 -6.91
N GLY A 397 21.32 16.32 -7.83
CA GLY A 397 22.17 17.46 -7.49
C GLY A 397 21.43 18.53 -6.66
N ARG A 398 20.17 18.80 -6.98
CA ARG A 398 19.29 19.70 -6.20
C ARG A 398 19.02 19.19 -4.79
N ALA A 399 18.65 17.91 -4.66
CA ALA A 399 18.43 17.28 -3.36
C ALA A 399 19.71 17.30 -2.50
N LEU A 400 20.86 16.92 -3.08
CA LEU A 400 22.16 16.93 -2.40
C LEU A 400 22.55 18.34 -1.94
N ALA A 401 22.33 19.37 -2.76
CA ALA A 401 22.53 20.76 -2.35
C ALA A 401 21.63 21.17 -1.17
N GLY A 402 20.43 20.60 -1.07
CA GLY A 402 19.55 20.72 0.08
C GLY A 402 20.13 20.16 1.38
N PHE A 403 20.79 19.00 1.28
CA PHE A 403 21.47 18.34 2.40
C PHE A 403 22.75 19.07 2.80
N THR A 404 23.64 19.41 1.87
CA THR A 404 24.91 20.10 2.17
C THR A 404 24.68 21.48 2.78
N ARG A 405 23.62 22.18 2.37
CA ARG A 405 23.21 23.46 2.98
C ARG A 405 22.39 23.31 4.26
N ARG A 406 22.18 22.09 4.76
CA ARG A 406 21.38 21.74 5.95
C ARG A 406 19.91 22.18 5.91
N ARG A 407 19.44 22.71 4.77
CA ARG A 407 18.07 23.23 4.63
C ARG A 407 17.06 22.11 4.71
N LEU A 408 17.31 20.99 4.04
CA LEU A 408 16.37 19.88 4.00
C LEU A 408 16.16 19.29 5.40
N LEU A 409 17.24 19.12 6.18
CA LEU A 409 17.16 18.63 7.56
C LEU A 409 16.51 19.63 8.51
N TYR A 410 16.72 20.93 8.32
CA TYR A 410 15.98 21.96 9.06
C TYR A 410 14.47 21.86 8.82
N PHE A 411 14.03 21.72 7.56
CA PHE A 411 12.61 21.57 7.26
C PHE A 411 12.05 20.22 7.73
N MET A 412 12.82 19.14 7.64
CA MET A 412 12.44 17.85 8.22
C MET A 412 12.18 17.99 9.72
N ASP A 413 13.08 18.62 10.49
CA ASP A 413 12.92 18.85 11.93
C ASP A 413 11.65 19.66 12.23
N LYS A 414 11.39 20.71 11.43
CA LYS A 414 10.14 21.49 11.51
C LYS A 414 8.91 20.61 11.30
N MET A 415 8.93 19.70 10.31
CA MET A 415 7.81 18.79 10.06
C MET A 415 7.62 17.78 11.19
N THR A 416 8.71 17.26 11.77
CA THR A 416 8.61 16.36 12.93
C THR A 416 7.95 17.04 14.14
N SER A 417 8.24 18.32 14.35
CA SER A 417 7.63 19.12 15.41
C SER A 417 6.13 19.34 15.16
N ALA A 418 5.71 19.49 13.90
CA ALA A 418 4.30 19.68 13.52
C ALA A 418 3.43 18.42 13.66
N PHE A 419 3.99 17.21 13.46
CA PHE A 419 3.29 15.95 13.72
C PHE A 419 3.14 15.61 15.22
N GLY A 420 3.75 16.42 16.10
CA GLY A 420 3.81 16.22 17.54
C GLY A 420 4.96 15.28 17.94
N ARG A 421 5.84 15.75 18.84
CA ARG A 421 7.05 15.02 19.31
C ARG A 421 6.78 13.63 19.91
N ASN A 422 5.54 13.30 20.24
CA ASN A 422 5.15 12.01 20.81
C ASN A 422 4.85 10.92 19.76
N ASN A 423 4.76 11.26 18.47
CA ASN A 423 4.53 10.29 17.40
C ASN A 423 5.84 9.70 16.86
N GLY A 424 6.54 8.92 17.67
CA GLY A 424 7.82 8.30 17.29
C GLY A 424 7.80 7.53 15.96
N ARG A 425 6.65 6.94 15.60
CA ARG A 425 6.47 6.26 14.29
C ARG A 425 6.51 7.21 13.10
N THR A 426 5.83 8.36 13.16
CA THR A 426 5.80 9.31 12.03
C THR A 426 7.14 10.00 11.88
N THR A 427 7.81 10.31 13.00
CA THR A 427 9.15 10.88 12.98
C THR A 427 10.18 9.90 12.41
N ARG A 428 10.12 8.62 12.78
CA ARG A 428 10.93 7.56 12.16
C ARG A 428 10.66 7.48 10.66
N ALA A 429 9.39 7.48 10.23
CA ALA A 429 9.04 7.43 8.81
C ALA A 429 9.56 8.64 8.01
N LEU A 430 9.53 9.86 8.58
CA LEU A 430 10.12 11.05 7.97
C LEU A 430 11.63 10.89 7.77
N LEU A 431 12.32 10.42 8.81
CA LEU A 431 13.76 10.21 8.75
C LEU A 431 14.12 9.11 7.74
N GLN A 432 13.38 8.00 7.72
CA GLN A 432 13.55 6.91 6.74
C GLN A 432 13.45 7.43 5.30
N GLU A 433 12.40 8.17 4.95
CA GLU A 433 12.22 8.68 3.59
C GLU A 433 13.27 9.74 3.23
N THR A 434 13.72 10.53 4.21
CA THR A 434 14.76 11.54 4.02
C THR A 434 16.14 10.92 3.78
N VAL A 435 16.51 9.90 4.56
CA VAL A 435 17.75 9.13 4.35
C VAL A 435 17.70 8.40 3.01
N LEU A 436 16.55 7.82 2.66
CA LEU A 436 16.39 7.13 1.38
C LEU A 436 16.46 8.10 0.19
N LEU A 437 15.91 9.31 0.32
CA LEU A 437 16.09 10.37 -0.67
C LEU A 437 17.59 10.68 -0.86
N ALA A 438 18.34 10.88 0.23
CA ALA A 438 19.77 11.15 0.15
C ALA A 438 20.55 10.01 -0.53
N MET A 439 20.32 8.76 -0.12
CA MET A 439 21.02 7.60 -0.69
C MET A 439 20.70 7.40 -2.18
N ARG A 440 19.45 7.64 -2.59
CA ARG A 440 19.07 7.63 -4.02
C ARG A 440 19.72 8.76 -4.79
N SER A 441 19.79 9.96 -4.20
CA SER A 441 20.45 11.10 -4.83
C SER A 441 21.95 10.87 -4.99
N LEU A 442 22.65 10.34 -3.98
CA LEU A 442 24.07 9.99 -4.10
C LEU A 442 24.31 8.95 -5.21
N ARG A 443 23.50 7.88 -5.25
CA ARG A 443 23.57 6.87 -6.30
C ARG A 443 23.40 7.46 -7.70
N ALA A 444 22.34 8.26 -7.90
CA ALA A 444 22.05 8.89 -9.20
C ALA A 444 23.12 9.93 -9.60
N PHE A 445 23.71 10.61 -8.61
CA PHE A 445 24.79 11.58 -8.83
C PHE A 445 26.13 10.95 -9.18
N VAL A 446 26.36 9.69 -8.83
CA VAL A 446 27.63 9.00 -9.11
C VAL A 446 27.56 8.13 -10.38
N ALA A 447 26.37 7.72 -10.80
CA ALA A 447 26.16 6.79 -11.93
C ALA A 447 26.55 7.30 -13.35
N ASP A 448 27.08 8.52 -13.49
CA ASP A 448 27.31 9.21 -14.78
C ASP A 448 28.80 9.43 -15.11
N ASP A 449 29.73 8.90 -14.31
CA ASP A 449 31.15 9.00 -14.66
C ASP A 449 31.51 7.91 -15.67
N ASP A 450 31.56 8.28 -16.95
CA ASP A 450 31.88 7.44 -18.13
C ASP A 450 33.36 6.95 -18.14
N GLY A 451 33.91 6.61 -16.98
CA GLY A 451 35.25 6.03 -16.84
C GLY A 451 36.38 7.03 -16.60
N CYS A 452 36.08 8.31 -16.36
CA CYS A 452 37.00 9.16 -15.60
C CYS A 452 36.80 8.86 -14.12
N GLY A 453 37.85 8.86 -13.29
CA GLY A 453 37.68 8.63 -11.86
C GLY A 453 36.83 9.74 -11.23
N ALA A 454 36.06 9.40 -10.20
CA ALA A 454 35.21 10.36 -9.47
C ALA A 454 35.95 11.67 -9.19
N ASP A 455 35.42 12.77 -9.75
CA ASP A 455 35.98 14.11 -9.55
C ASP A 455 36.07 14.45 -8.05
N ALA A 456 37.04 15.30 -7.68
CA ALA A 456 37.25 15.72 -6.30
C ALA A 456 35.96 16.31 -5.68
N ASP A 457 35.18 17.03 -6.49
CA ASP A 457 33.88 17.60 -6.13
C ASP A 457 32.81 16.53 -5.85
N THR A 458 32.90 15.37 -6.49
CA THR A 458 31.99 14.23 -6.24
C THR A 458 32.32 13.59 -4.89
N VAL A 459 33.61 13.40 -4.59
CA VAL A 459 34.06 12.84 -3.31
C VAL A 459 33.67 13.75 -2.14
N THR A 460 33.85 15.07 -2.28
CA THR A 460 33.45 16.05 -1.25
C THR A 460 31.94 16.05 -1.05
N THR A 461 31.16 16.06 -2.13
CA THR A 461 29.69 16.02 -2.03
C THR A 461 29.19 14.77 -1.31
N VAL A 462 29.73 13.59 -1.63
CA VAL A 462 29.37 12.34 -0.92
C VAL A 462 29.69 12.44 0.57
N ARG A 463 30.90 12.92 0.90
CA ARG A 463 31.34 13.09 2.29
C ARG A 463 30.43 14.06 3.05
N ASP A 464 30.21 15.25 2.50
CA ASP A 464 29.43 16.31 3.15
C ASP A 464 27.99 15.86 3.44
N VAL A 465 27.38 15.09 2.55
CA VAL A 465 26.01 14.59 2.72
C VAL A 465 25.95 13.50 3.80
N VAL A 466 26.88 12.55 3.78
CA VAL A 466 26.97 11.49 4.80
C VAL A 466 27.26 12.09 6.17
N ASP A 467 28.24 12.99 6.28
CA ASP A 467 28.61 13.66 7.53
C ASP A 467 27.46 14.54 8.04
N CYS A 468 26.73 15.22 7.16
CA CYS A 468 25.57 16.03 7.51
C CYS A 468 24.44 15.18 8.11
N LEU A 469 24.12 14.05 7.49
CA LEU A 469 23.11 13.12 8.00
C LEU A 469 23.55 12.48 9.31
N ASP A 470 24.79 11.98 9.38
CA ASP A 470 25.35 11.32 10.56
C ASP A 470 25.40 12.29 11.75
N SER A 471 25.87 13.53 11.53
CA SER A 471 25.86 14.58 12.54
C SER A 471 24.46 14.94 13.00
N TYR A 472 23.50 15.05 12.08
CA TYR A 472 22.11 15.36 12.43
C TYR A 472 21.50 14.25 13.28
N VAL A 473 21.64 12.99 12.87
CA VAL A 473 21.07 11.84 13.57
C VAL A 473 21.69 11.70 14.96
N LYS A 474 23.01 11.79 15.08
CA LYS A 474 23.71 11.72 16.37
C LYS A 474 23.41 12.89 17.30
N ALA A 475 23.16 14.07 16.76
CA ALA A 475 22.74 15.23 17.55
C ALA A 475 21.24 15.20 17.89
N SER A 476 20.46 14.38 17.18
CA SER A 476 19.01 14.32 17.32
C SER A 476 18.62 13.36 18.44
N ALA A 477 17.75 13.82 19.34
CA ALA A 477 17.09 12.94 20.32
C ALA A 477 16.09 11.96 19.66
N LEU A 478 15.91 12.03 18.33
CA LEU A 478 14.95 11.20 17.59
C LEU A 478 15.46 9.78 17.34
N TYR A 479 16.78 9.60 17.26
CA TYR A 479 17.37 8.30 16.95
C TYR A 479 18.79 8.21 17.52
N GLU A 480 18.89 7.67 18.73
CA GLU A 480 20.18 7.47 19.41
C GLU A 480 20.96 6.33 18.75
N THR A 481 22.18 6.65 18.31
CA THR A 481 23.08 5.67 17.71
C THR A 481 24.54 6.11 17.90
N ASP A 482 25.40 5.15 18.20
CA ASP A 482 26.85 5.29 18.32
C ASP A 482 27.60 4.58 17.18
N VAL A 483 26.90 3.74 16.40
CA VAL A 483 27.49 3.00 15.29
C VAL A 483 27.65 3.85 14.02
N ALA A 484 28.46 3.35 13.08
CA ALA A 484 28.74 4.01 11.80
C ALA A 484 27.50 4.12 10.88
N PHE A 485 27.57 5.02 9.91
CA PHE A 485 26.46 5.38 9.00
C PHE A 485 25.73 4.18 8.38
N CYS A 486 26.46 3.26 7.76
CA CYS A 486 25.86 2.08 7.12
C CYS A 486 25.12 1.16 8.11
N ARG A 487 25.57 1.10 9.37
CA ARG A 487 24.95 0.28 10.40
C ARG A 487 23.65 0.92 10.88
N TRP A 488 23.71 2.18 11.33
CA TRP A 488 22.51 2.81 11.88
C TRP A 488 21.43 3.03 10.82
N SER A 489 21.80 3.26 9.57
CA SER A 489 20.85 3.38 8.45
C SER A 489 20.11 2.07 8.18
N VAL A 490 20.77 0.91 8.29
CA VAL A 490 20.11 -0.40 8.22
C VAL A 490 19.16 -0.61 9.40
N ARG A 491 19.59 -0.31 10.63
CA ARG A 491 18.69 -0.33 11.81
C ARG A 491 17.50 0.61 11.69
N LEU A 492 17.65 1.74 11.00
CA LEU A 492 16.58 2.69 10.73
C LEU A 492 15.56 2.13 9.73
N MET A 493 16.00 1.28 8.82
CA MET A 493 15.18 0.75 7.71
C MET A 493 14.66 -0.67 7.94
N CYS A 494 15.09 -1.36 8.99
CA CYS A 494 14.84 -2.80 9.19
C CYS A 494 13.36 -3.21 9.25
N ASP A 495 12.44 -2.29 9.48
CA ASP A 495 10.98 -2.51 9.41
C ASP A 495 10.42 -2.48 7.98
N ARG A 496 11.27 -2.21 6.98
CA ARG A 496 10.93 -2.07 5.56
C ARG A 496 11.96 -2.79 4.69
N ASP A 497 11.65 -4.02 4.30
CA ASP A 497 12.54 -4.90 3.54
C ASP A 497 13.08 -4.23 2.26
N ASP A 498 12.21 -3.71 1.40
CA ASP A 498 12.61 -3.03 0.15
C ASP A 498 13.53 -1.83 0.39
N ALA A 499 13.25 -1.06 1.46
CA ALA A 499 13.99 0.14 1.77
C ALA A 499 15.38 -0.18 2.33
N THR A 500 15.49 -1.28 3.09
CA THR A 500 16.77 -1.80 3.60
C THR A 500 17.66 -2.24 2.45
N VAL A 501 17.14 -3.10 1.56
CA VAL A 501 17.87 -3.61 0.39
C VAL A 501 18.27 -2.47 -0.55
N GLU A 502 17.37 -1.50 -0.75
CA GLU A 502 17.67 -0.33 -1.58
C GLU A 502 18.78 0.53 -0.97
N CYS A 503 18.74 0.79 0.34
CA CYS A 503 19.77 1.57 1.03
C CYS A 503 21.14 0.89 0.92
N LEU A 504 21.19 -0.43 1.13
CA LEU A 504 22.39 -1.25 0.97
C LEU A 504 22.92 -1.23 -0.48
N THR A 505 22.02 -1.31 -1.45
CA THR A 505 22.37 -1.25 -2.89
C THR A 505 22.93 0.12 -3.26
N CYS A 506 22.30 1.21 -2.78
CA CYS A 506 22.82 2.57 -2.96
C CYS A 506 24.22 2.74 -2.35
N ALA A 507 24.44 2.23 -1.13
CA ALA A 507 25.75 2.30 -0.48
C ALA A 507 26.81 1.56 -1.31
N LEU A 508 26.50 0.35 -1.79
CA LEU A 508 27.40 -0.44 -2.64
C LEU A 508 27.69 0.28 -3.97
N ASP A 509 26.68 0.84 -4.63
CA ASP A 509 26.85 1.58 -5.90
C ASP A 509 27.75 2.81 -5.75
N VAL A 510 27.54 3.58 -4.68
CA VAL A 510 28.35 4.77 -4.41
C VAL A 510 29.78 4.37 -4.01
N ALA A 511 29.95 3.33 -3.21
CA ALA A 511 31.26 2.82 -2.80
C ALA A 511 32.07 2.18 -3.93
N ASP A 512 31.40 1.57 -4.91
CA ASP A 512 32.03 1.01 -6.11
C ASP A 512 32.52 2.12 -7.05
N ALA A 513 31.72 3.17 -7.24
CA ALA A 513 32.05 4.25 -8.16
C ALA A 513 32.89 5.38 -7.53
N VAL A 514 32.84 5.55 -6.21
CA VAL A 514 33.72 6.46 -5.45
C VAL A 514 34.48 5.68 -4.37
N PRO A 515 35.59 4.98 -4.72
CA PRO A 515 36.34 4.19 -3.74
C PRO A 515 36.84 4.98 -2.52
N ALA A 516 37.11 6.28 -2.70
CA ALA A 516 37.51 7.19 -1.61
C ALA A 516 36.42 7.39 -0.54
N ALA A 517 35.16 7.10 -0.86
CA ALA A 517 34.04 7.18 0.07
C ALA A 517 33.81 5.88 0.87
N ARG A 518 34.50 4.78 0.56
CA ARG A 518 34.35 3.48 1.26
C ARG A 518 34.48 3.55 2.79
N PRO A 519 35.39 4.35 3.39
CA PRO A 519 35.46 4.45 4.85
C PRO A 519 34.20 5.05 5.48
N LEU A 520 33.44 5.85 4.74
CA LEU A 520 32.19 6.47 5.16
C LEU A 520 30.99 5.58 4.85
N LEU A 521 31.03 4.94 3.68
CA LEU A 521 30.00 4.05 3.15
C LEU A 521 30.56 2.64 3.00
N ASP A 522 30.81 1.95 4.12
CA ASP A 522 31.25 0.56 4.09
C ASP A 522 30.06 -0.37 3.73
N PRO A 523 30.02 -0.96 2.53
CA PRO A 523 28.92 -1.83 2.12
C PRO A 523 28.88 -3.15 2.92
N PHE A 524 30.01 -3.58 3.47
CA PHE A 524 30.10 -4.81 4.26
C PHE A 524 29.57 -4.58 5.69
N ALA A 525 29.86 -3.43 6.29
CA ALA A 525 29.29 -3.08 7.60
C ALA A 525 27.74 -3.00 7.55
N GLY A 526 27.17 -2.46 6.48
CA GLY A 526 25.71 -2.46 6.28
C GLY A 526 25.14 -3.87 6.17
N PHE A 527 25.78 -4.75 5.39
CA PHE A 527 25.36 -6.15 5.28
C PHE A 527 25.50 -6.92 6.60
N ALA A 528 26.60 -6.72 7.33
CA ALA A 528 26.80 -7.29 8.66
C ALA A 528 25.67 -6.89 9.61
N GLU A 529 25.29 -5.61 9.61
CA GLU A 529 24.18 -5.11 10.41
C GLU A 529 22.83 -5.70 10.00
N MET A 530 22.62 -5.94 8.71
CA MET A 530 21.41 -6.61 8.24
C MET A 530 21.34 -8.06 8.76
N LEU A 531 22.49 -8.77 8.77
CA LEU A 531 22.56 -10.12 9.37
C LEU A 531 22.28 -10.11 10.87
N GLU A 532 22.79 -9.10 11.59
CA GLU A 532 22.47 -8.87 13.00
C GLU A 532 20.96 -8.58 13.20
N CYS A 533 20.35 -7.74 12.36
CA CYS A 533 18.92 -7.42 12.42
C CYS A 533 18.01 -8.64 12.20
N VAL A 534 18.44 -9.60 11.36
CA VAL A 534 17.72 -10.88 11.16
C VAL A 534 18.20 -11.97 12.13
N GLN A 535 18.96 -11.61 13.16
CA GLN A 535 19.46 -12.50 14.21
C GLN A 535 20.15 -13.76 13.68
N TYR A 536 20.84 -13.63 12.55
CA TYR A 536 21.50 -14.74 11.88
C TYR A 536 20.56 -15.93 11.55
N GLU A 537 19.28 -15.65 11.31
CA GLU A 537 18.29 -16.64 10.89
C GLU A 537 18.26 -16.82 9.35
N PRO A 538 18.58 -18.02 8.83
CA PRO A 538 18.67 -18.23 7.38
C PRO A 538 17.32 -18.26 6.67
N GLU A 539 16.20 -18.48 7.37
CA GLU A 539 14.86 -18.47 6.76
C GLU A 539 14.45 -17.06 6.32
N VAL A 540 14.79 -16.04 7.10
CA VAL A 540 14.48 -14.66 6.74
C VAL A 540 15.19 -14.27 5.45
N LEU A 541 16.49 -14.57 5.31
CA LEU A 541 17.21 -14.30 4.06
C LEU A 541 16.73 -15.14 2.87
N LEU A 542 16.22 -16.35 3.14
CA LEU A 542 15.61 -17.16 2.11
C LEU A 542 14.34 -16.50 1.58
N ASP A 543 13.51 -15.91 2.44
CA ASP A 543 12.33 -15.15 2.05
C ASP A 543 12.71 -13.92 1.21
N TYR A 544 13.76 -13.19 1.58
CA TYR A 544 14.31 -12.09 0.75
C TYR A 544 14.76 -12.57 -0.63
N LEU A 545 15.38 -13.76 -0.72
CA LEU A 545 15.82 -14.30 -2.00
C LEU A 545 14.65 -14.79 -2.88
N ILE A 546 13.58 -15.30 -2.27
CA ILE A 546 12.41 -15.82 -2.99
C ILE A 546 11.44 -14.69 -3.37
N SER A 547 11.37 -13.61 -2.59
CA SER A 547 10.44 -12.51 -2.80
C SER A 547 10.72 -11.75 -4.10
N ASP A 548 9.70 -11.64 -4.96
CA ASP A 548 9.73 -10.81 -6.17
C ASP A 548 9.67 -9.30 -5.86
N GLU A 549 9.39 -8.92 -4.61
CA GLU A 549 9.27 -7.52 -4.19
C GLU A 549 10.62 -6.90 -3.85
N SER A 550 11.57 -7.71 -3.36
CA SER A 550 12.87 -7.23 -2.93
C SER A 550 13.94 -7.45 -4.01
N ASP A 551 14.68 -6.40 -4.38
CA ASP A 551 15.84 -6.48 -5.29
C ASP A 551 17.07 -7.16 -4.61
N PHE A 552 16.84 -8.08 -3.68
CA PHE A 552 17.88 -8.63 -2.80
C PHE A 552 18.85 -9.55 -3.53
N LEU A 553 18.37 -10.42 -4.43
CA LEU A 553 19.24 -11.31 -5.19
C LEU A 553 20.30 -10.54 -6.01
N PRO A 554 19.93 -9.53 -6.83
CA PRO A 554 20.91 -8.68 -7.53
C PRO A 554 21.93 -8.04 -6.58
N TYR A 555 21.47 -7.52 -5.44
CA TYR A 555 22.33 -6.94 -4.42
C TYR A 555 23.31 -7.97 -3.84
N ALA A 556 22.82 -9.10 -3.35
CA ALA A 556 23.61 -10.15 -2.72
C ALA A 556 24.68 -10.72 -3.68
N LEU A 557 24.32 -10.93 -4.95
CA LEU A 557 25.28 -11.38 -5.97
C LEU A 557 26.42 -10.39 -6.18
N ARG A 558 26.14 -9.08 -6.16
CA ARG A 558 27.16 -8.04 -6.33
C ARG A 558 28.03 -7.92 -5.08
N LEU A 559 27.39 -7.86 -3.91
CA LEU A 559 28.09 -7.78 -2.64
C LEU A 559 29.05 -8.96 -2.45
N LEU A 560 28.58 -10.20 -2.67
CA LEU A 560 29.41 -11.39 -2.49
C LEU A 560 30.56 -11.47 -3.51
N LYS A 561 30.36 -10.96 -4.75
CA LYS A 561 31.46 -10.80 -5.71
C LYS A 561 32.51 -9.81 -5.20
N THR A 562 32.08 -8.69 -4.63
CA THR A 562 32.98 -7.70 -4.03
C THR A 562 33.69 -8.27 -2.80
N ALA A 563 32.99 -9.04 -1.96
CA ALA A 563 33.56 -9.75 -0.82
C ALA A 563 34.63 -10.77 -1.24
N CYS A 564 34.38 -11.56 -2.30
CA CYS A 564 35.37 -12.50 -2.82
C CYS A 564 36.62 -11.80 -3.39
N ARG A 565 36.51 -10.54 -3.83
CA ARG A 565 37.66 -9.75 -4.33
C ARG A 565 38.46 -9.10 -3.20
N ASP A 566 37.80 -8.73 -2.11
CA ASP A 566 38.38 -8.02 -0.97
C ASP A 566 37.94 -8.67 0.36
N ALA A 567 38.36 -9.92 0.52
CA ALA A 567 37.92 -10.78 1.62
C ALA A 567 38.39 -10.26 2.99
N LEU A 568 39.59 -9.68 3.06
CA LEU A 568 40.12 -9.12 4.30
C LEU A 568 39.28 -7.96 4.81
N SER A 569 38.89 -7.03 3.92
CA SER A 569 38.02 -5.91 4.31
C SER A 569 36.63 -6.43 4.68
N PHE A 570 36.08 -7.37 3.89
CA PHE A 570 34.81 -8.04 4.20
C PHE A 570 34.83 -8.61 5.62
N PHE A 571 35.80 -9.47 5.97
CA PHE A 571 35.88 -10.10 7.28
C PHE A 571 36.09 -9.11 8.43
N ARG A 572 36.91 -8.07 8.22
CA ARG A 572 37.11 -7.02 9.24
C ARG A 572 35.83 -6.26 9.56
N SER A 573 34.96 -6.01 8.58
CA SER A 573 33.72 -5.27 8.78
C SER A 573 32.68 -5.99 9.65
N PHE A 574 32.74 -7.33 9.76
CA PHE A 574 31.87 -8.10 10.67
C PHE A 574 32.34 -8.10 12.12
N GLY A 575 33.62 -7.85 12.38
CA GLY A 575 34.18 -7.85 13.73
C GLY A 575 33.88 -9.16 14.47
N THR A 576 33.25 -9.07 15.65
CA THR A 576 32.92 -10.23 16.50
C THR A 576 31.80 -11.11 15.96
N GLY A 577 30.95 -10.59 15.06
CA GLY A 577 29.82 -11.33 14.46
C GLY A 577 30.20 -12.15 13.23
N LEU A 578 31.49 -12.28 12.90
CA LEU A 578 31.95 -12.93 11.69
C LEU A 578 31.61 -14.43 11.64
N ASP A 579 31.83 -15.15 12.75
CA ASP A 579 31.60 -16.59 12.81
C ASP A 579 30.12 -16.93 12.64
N ASP A 580 29.24 -16.14 13.28
CA ASP A 580 27.78 -16.26 13.14
C ASP A 580 27.32 -15.92 11.72
N ALA A 581 27.91 -14.90 11.09
CA ALA A 581 27.63 -14.51 9.71
C ALA A 581 28.01 -15.63 8.72
N MET A 582 29.23 -16.17 8.83
CA MET A 582 29.67 -17.28 7.99
C MET A 582 28.83 -18.54 8.23
N GLY A 583 28.51 -18.84 9.50
CA GLY A 583 27.61 -19.93 9.87
C GLY A 583 26.20 -19.77 9.28
N LEU A 584 25.64 -18.55 9.24
CA LEU A 584 24.38 -18.27 8.54
C LEU A 584 24.53 -18.50 7.03
N LEU A 585 25.59 -17.97 6.39
CA LEU A 585 25.75 -18.06 4.94
C LEU A 585 25.89 -19.53 4.49
N ILE A 586 26.65 -20.33 5.24
CA ILE A 586 26.80 -21.77 4.99
C ILE A 586 25.45 -22.49 5.13
N ARG A 587 24.70 -22.22 6.22
CA ARG A 587 23.36 -22.80 6.43
C ARG A 587 22.38 -22.40 5.32
N LEU A 588 22.40 -21.13 4.90
CA LEU A 588 21.58 -20.61 3.81
C LEU A 588 21.92 -21.35 2.50
N ARG A 589 23.21 -21.46 2.15
CA ARG A 589 23.66 -22.19 0.95
C ARG A 589 23.16 -23.64 0.94
N LEU A 590 23.27 -24.35 2.07
CA LEU A 590 22.78 -25.74 2.17
C LEU A 590 21.26 -25.83 1.96
N LYS A 591 20.48 -24.90 2.53
CA LYS A 591 19.03 -24.86 2.31
C LYS A 591 18.67 -24.57 0.86
N MET A 592 19.32 -23.59 0.24
CA MET A 592 19.11 -23.23 -1.16
C MET A 592 19.39 -24.41 -2.10
N LEU A 593 20.49 -25.13 -1.88
CA LEU A 593 20.85 -26.32 -2.67
C LEU A 593 19.81 -27.43 -2.53
N ARG A 594 19.33 -27.72 -1.30
CA ARG A 594 18.27 -28.71 -1.07
C ARG A 594 16.96 -28.33 -1.79
N LEU A 595 16.56 -27.06 -1.74
CA LEU A 595 15.36 -26.57 -2.43
C LEU A 595 15.50 -26.61 -3.95
N HIS A 596 16.72 -26.37 -4.45
CA HIS A 596 17.02 -26.47 -5.88
C HIS A 596 17.01 -27.92 -6.38
N GLU A 597 17.60 -28.85 -5.63
CA GLU A 597 17.55 -30.30 -5.91
C GLU A 597 16.10 -30.80 -5.97
N ASN A 598 15.24 -30.29 -5.07
CA ASN A 598 13.81 -30.59 -5.05
C ASN A 598 12.98 -29.83 -6.09
N ARG A 599 13.60 -28.98 -6.93
CA ARG A 599 12.94 -28.14 -7.96
C ARG A 599 11.85 -27.20 -7.42
N VAL A 600 11.96 -26.79 -6.16
CA VAL A 600 11.01 -25.87 -5.51
C VAL A 600 11.46 -24.40 -5.62
N PHE A 601 12.74 -24.17 -5.87
CA PHE A 601 13.32 -22.83 -5.90
C PHE A 601 13.01 -22.09 -7.23
N PRO A 602 12.57 -20.80 -7.20
CA PRO A 602 12.04 -20.09 -8.39
C PRO A 602 13.05 -19.85 -9.52
N TYR A 603 14.35 -19.89 -9.24
CA TYR A 603 15.42 -19.63 -10.21
C TYR A 603 16.68 -20.47 -9.94
N ASN A 604 17.68 -20.34 -10.81
CA ASN A 604 18.97 -21.03 -10.65
C ASN A 604 19.79 -20.45 -9.49
N VAL A 605 19.91 -21.20 -8.39
CA VAL A 605 20.65 -20.79 -7.17
C VAL A 605 22.16 -20.91 -7.29
N MET A 606 22.68 -21.59 -8.32
CA MET A 606 24.10 -21.92 -8.43
C MET A 606 25.04 -20.70 -8.41
N PRO A 607 24.74 -19.55 -9.05
CA PRO A 607 25.62 -18.39 -9.03
C PRO A 607 25.88 -17.86 -7.61
N ILE A 608 24.83 -17.73 -6.79
CA ILE A 608 24.95 -17.24 -5.41
C ILE A 608 25.53 -18.31 -4.50
N ALA A 609 25.14 -19.59 -4.66
CA ALA A 609 25.68 -20.69 -3.88
C ALA A 609 27.19 -20.89 -4.07
N LYS A 610 27.71 -20.68 -5.29
CA LYS A 610 29.15 -20.71 -5.58
C LYS A 610 29.91 -19.55 -4.96
N LEU A 611 29.32 -18.36 -4.92
CA LEU A 611 29.95 -17.21 -4.26
C LEU A 611 30.01 -17.41 -2.74
N ILE A 612 28.94 -17.92 -2.13
CA ILE A 612 28.96 -18.26 -0.70
C ILE A 612 30.02 -19.33 -0.40
N GLN A 613 30.11 -20.36 -1.25
CA GLN A 613 31.17 -21.36 -1.12
C GLN A 613 32.57 -20.74 -1.19
N ARG A 614 32.77 -19.78 -2.11
CA ARG A 614 34.08 -19.13 -2.23
C ARG A 614 34.41 -18.29 -1.00
N CYS A 615 33.42 -17.61 -0.39
CA CYS A 615 33.61 -16.92 0.88
C CYS A 615 33.97 -17.88 2.01
N ASP A 616 33.37 -19.07 2.05
CA ASP A 616 33.67 -20.13 3.03
C ASP A 616 35.11 -20.63 2.88
N GLU A 617 35.55 -20.94 1.66
CA GLU A 617 36.95 -21.31 1.35
C GLU A 617 37.94 -20.24 1.85
N LEU A 618 37.70 -18.97 1.50
CA LEU A 618 38.56 -17.84 1.90
C LEU A 618 38.56 -17.61 3.42
N TYR A 619 37.45 -17.88 4.10
CA TYR A 619 37.36 -17.80 5.56
C TYR A 619 38.18 -18.91 6.21
N THR A 620 38.08 -20.14 5.71
CA THR A 620 38.90 -21.26 6.22
C THR A 620 40.39 -21.04 6.03
N GLU A 621 40.82 -20.42 4.93
CA GLU A 621 42.23 -20.08 4.65
C GLU A 621 42.80 -19.04 5.64
N ILE A 622 41.96 -18.20 6.24
CA ILE A 622 42.39 -17.13 7.17
C ILE A 622 42.34 -17.60 8.62
N VAL A 623 41.41 -18.49 8.95
CA VAL A 623 41.27 -19.09 10.28
C VAL A 623 42.26 -20.23 10.52
N SER A 624 42.74 -20.89 9.45
CA SER A 624 43.84 -21.87 9.48
C SER A 624 45.19 -21.20 9.63
#